data_AF-A0A7C6ZBQ0-F1
#
_entry.id   AF-A0A7C6ZBQ0-F1
#
_cell.length_a   1.000
_cell.length_b   1.000
_cell.length_c   1.000
_cell.angle_alpha   90.00
_cell.angle_beta   90.00
_cell.angle_gamma   90.00
#
_symmetry.space_group_name_H-M   'P 1'
#
loop_
_entity.id
_entity.type
_entity.pdbx_description
1 polymer ?
#
loop_
_entity_poly.entity_id
_entity_poly.type
_entity_poly.pdbx_seq_one_letter_code
_entity_poly.pdbx_strand_id
1 'polypeptide(L)'
;MSNTSIPPEIIDRYLLESGILERVYFRVLSSETGWRKPHPAIYGEALDMAGVSPEETLFVGDRFLEDVAGPKSVGMKAALCRFEWIPFLEMSELSDEFMPDFQVSELRELAATV
;
A
#
# COMPACT_ATOMS: atom_id res chain seq x y z
N MET A 1 -0.70 2.34 5.65
CA MET A 1 0.38 1.40 6.04
C MET A 1 1.71 1.89 5.45
N SER A 2 2.81 1.88 6.20
CA SER A 2 4.11 2.38 5.70
C SER A 2 5.32 1.58 6.20
N ASN A 3 6.33 1.45 5.34
CA ASN A 3 7.65 0.97 5.75
C ASN A 3 8.40 2.11 6.42
N THR A 4 8.60 1.99 7.72
CA THR A 4 9.23 3.02 8.54
C THR A 4 10.26 2.40 9.48
N SER A 5 11.38 3.10 9.66
CA SER A 5 12.46 2.70 10.58
C SER A 5 12.60 3.66 11.78
N ILE A 6 11.73 4.68 11.89
CA ILE A 6 11.73 5.64 12.99
C ILE A 6 10.63 5.30 14.01
N PRO A 7 10.76 5.76 15.27
CA PRO A 7 9.78 5.52 16.30
C PRO A 7 8.36 5.98 15.92
N PRO A 8 7.32 5.24 16.31
CA PRO A 8 5.95 5.51 15.89
C PRO A 8 5.44 6.90 16.34
N GLU A 9 5.90 7.39 17.49
CA GLU A 9 5.52 8.69 18.04
C GLU A 9 5.99 9.86 17.16
N ILE A 10 7.11 9.68 16.45
CA ILE A 10 7.61 10.68 15.51
C ILE A 10 6.73 10.70 14.25
N ILE A 11 6.31 9.52 13.77
CA ILE A 11 5.38 9.44 12.64
C ILE A 11 4.02 10.04 12.99
N ASP A 12 3.49 9.77 14.18
CA ASP A 12 2.22 10.36 14.62
C ASP A 12 2.28 11.87 14.65
N ARG A 13 3.40 12.44 15.09
CA ARG A 13 3.60 13.89 15.04
C ARG A 13 3.53 14.42 13.61
N TYR A 14 4.24 13.81 12.65
CA TYR A 14 4.20 14.23 11.25
C TYR A 14 2.80 14.07 10.62
N LEU A 15 2.10 12.99 10.93
CA LEU A 15 0.74 12.76 10.44
C LEU A 15 -0.25 13.77 11.04
N LEU A 16 -0.08 14.14 12.32
CA LEU A 16 -0.90 15.15 12.98
C LEU A 16 -0.65 16.54 12.39
N GLU A 17 0.62 16.94 12.25
CA GLU A 17 1.01 18.24 11.69
C GLU A 17 0.57 18.41 10.23
N SER A 18 0.52 17.32 9.46
CA SER A 18 0.00 17.33 8.08
C SER A 18 -1.53 17.26 7.98
N GLY A 19 -2.23 17.05 9.10
CA GLY A 19 -3.68 16.85 9.14
C GLY A 19 -4.15 15.52 8.54
N ILE A 20 -3.25 14.55 8.35
CA ILE A 20 -3.56 13.20 7.83
C ILE A 20 -4.04 12.29 8.95
N LEU A 21 -3.50 12.43 10.17
CA LEU A 21 -3.83 11.53 11.28
C LEU A 21 -5.33 11.51 11.58
N GLU A 22 -6.00 12.66 11.46
CA GLU A 22 -7.45 12.81 11.67
C GLU A 22 -8.30 12.29 10.51
N ARG A 23 -7.69 11.91 9.40
CA ARG A 23 -8.35 11.44 8.17
C ARG A 23 -8.22 9.93 7.96
N VAL A 24 -7.55 9.24 8.87
CA VAL A 24 -7.35 7.79 8.83
C VAL A 24 -7.92 7.16 10.10
N TYR A 25 -8.58 6.02 9.96
CA TYR A 25 -9.13 5.29 11.12
C TYR A 25 -8.04 4.61 11.94
N PHE A 26 -6.99 4.13 11.26
CA PHE A 26 -5.84 3.49 11.87
C PHE A 26 -4.64 3.63 10.93
N ARG A 27 -3.46 3.32 11.47
CA ARG A 27 -2.21 3.20 10.71
C ARG A 27 -1.53 1.89 11.06
N VAL A 28 -0.68 1.42 10.15
CA VAL A 28 0.18 0.25 10.35
C VAL A 28 1.58 0.66 9.93
N LEU A 29 2.54 0.52 10.84
CA LEU A 29 3.94 0.86 10.60
C LEU A 29 4.83 -0.36 10.76
N SER A 30 5.78 -0.56 9.85
CA SER A 30 6.72 -1.68 9.97
C SER A 30 7.61 -1.61 11.22
N SER A 31 7.80 -0.42 11.79
CA SER A 31 8.53 -0.24 13.05
C SER A 31 7.74 -0.75 14.27
N GLU A 32 6.41 -0.88 14.16
CA GLU A 32 5.54 -1.43 15.21
C GLU A 32 5.33 -2.94 15.01
N THR A 33 5.08 -3.37 13.77
CA THR A 33 4.74 -4.77 13.47
C THR A 33 5.96 -5.69 13.36
N GLY A 34 7.15 -5.14 13.16
CA GLY A 34 8.38 -5.90 12.88
C GLY A 34 8.46 -6.44 11.43
N TRP A 35 7.41 -6.28 10.64
CA TRP A 35 7.35 -6.73 9.24
C TRP A 35 7.36 -5.53 8.30
N ARG A 36 8.16 -5.61 7.23
CA ARG A 36 8.19 -4.61 6.16
C ARG A 36 7.53 -5.16 4.91
N LYS A 37 6.83 -4.32 4.15
CA LYS A 37 6.46 -4.63 2.77
C LYS A 37 7.72 -5.01 1.97
N PRO A 38 7.69 -6.07 1.13
CA PRO A 38 6.51 -6.81 0.69
C PRO A 38 6.14 -8.05 1.52
N HIS A 39 6.61 -8.19 2.77
CA HIS A 39 6.29 -9.38 3.58
C HIS A 39 4.78 -9.52 3.84
N PRO A 40 4.15 -10.70 3.60
CA PRO A 40 2.70 -10.87 3.63
C PRO A 40 2.05 -10.48 4.96
N ALA A 41 2.75 -10.73 6.08
CA ALA A 41 2.24 -10.46 7.42
C ALA A 41 1.82 -9.00 7.63
N ILE A 42 2.50 -8.01 7.03
CA ILE A 42 2.14 -6.60 7.26
C ILE A 42 0.78 -6.24 6.62
N TYR A 43 0.44 -6.87 5.48
CA TYR A 43 -0.88 -6.68 4.86
C TYR A 43 -1.97 -7.38 5.67
N GLY A 44 -1.66 -8.58 6.21
CA GLY A 44 -2.54 -9.29 7.13
C GLY A 44 -2.91 -8.46 8.35
N GLU A 45 -1.93 -7.84 9.02
CA GLU A 45 -2.17 -6.92 10.15
C GLU A 45 -3.10 -5.76 9.75
N ALA A 46 -2.92 -5.19 8.56
CA ALA A 46 -3.78 -4.11 8.08
C ALA A 46 -5.22 -4.58 7.81
N LEU A 47 -5.40 -5.77 7.25
CA LEU A 47 -6.72 -6.38 7.01
C LEU A 47 -7.42 -6.73 8.33
N ASP A 48 -6.69 -7.30 9.29
CA ASP A 48 -7.20 -7.66 10.61
C ASP A 48 -7.65 -6.42 11.40
N MET A 49 -6.86 -5.33 11.38
CA MET A 49 -7.24 -4.06 11.99
C MET A 49 -8.46 -3.41 11.32
N ALA A 50 -8.59 -3.57 10.00
CA ALA A 50 -9.72 -3.05 9.24
C ALA A 50 -10.99 -3.89 9.37
N GLY A 51 -10.87 -5.18 9.66
CA GLY A 51 -11.99 -6.13 9.72
C GLY A 51 -12.63 -6.39 8.35
N VAL A 52 -11.85 -6.38 7.27
CA VAL A 52 -12.33 -6.57 5.88
C VAL A 52 -11.60 -7.71 5.19
N SER A 53 -12.22 -8.27 4.15
CA SER A 53 -11.58 -9.30 3.33
C SER A 53 -10.56 -8.68 2.36
N PRO A 54 -9.52 -9.44 1.95
CA PRO A 54 -8.55 -8.94 1.00
C PRO A 54 -9.18 -8.54 -0.34
N GLU A 55 -10.15 -9.31 -0.85
CA GLU A 55 -10.78 -9.09 -2.16
C GLU A 55 -11.59 -7.78 -2.26
N GLU A 56 -12.07 -7.29 -1.12
CA GLU A 56 -12.79 -6.02 -0.98
C GLU A 56 -11.86 -4.84 -0.67
N THR A 57 -10.56 -5.08 -0.54
CA THR A 57 -9.57 -4.07 -0.16
C THR A 57 -8.70 -3.64 -1.33
N LEU A 58 -8.60 -2.33 -1.54
CA LEU A 58 -7.67 -1.73 -2.49
C LEU A 58 -6.44 -1.18 -1.74
N PHE A 59 -5.27 -1.72 -2.08
CA PHE A 59 -3.99 -1.15 -1.67
C PHE A 59 -3.54 -0.08 -2.66
N VAL A 60 -3.14 1.10 -2.18
CA VAL A 60 -2.71 2.22 -3.04
C VAL A 60 -1.29 2.63 -2.63
N GLY A 61 -0.36 2.63 -3.59
CA GLY A 61 1.01 3.08 -3.37
C GLY A 61 1.76 3.31 -4.67
N ASP A 62 3.05 3.62 -4.58
CA ASP A 62 3.89 4.10 -5.69
C ASP A 62 4.98 3.10 -6.09
N ARG A 63 5.19 2.03 -5.32
CA ARG A 63 6.26 1.05 -5.57
C ARG A 63 5.67 -0.27 -6.03
N PHE A 64 6.10 -0.76 -7.19
CA PHE A 64 5.51 -1.97 -7.77
C PHE A 64 5.62 -3.19 -6.85
N LEU A 65 6.81 -3.48 -6.33
CA LEU A 65 7.01 -4.67 -5.50
C LEU A 65 6.22 -4.59 -4.18
N GLU A 66 6.31 -3.47 -3.47
CA GLU A 66 5.68 -3.28 -2.17
C GLU A 66 4.18 -2.95 -2.22
N ASP A 67 3.70 -2.30 -3.28
CA ASP A 67 2.35 -1.73 -3.32
C ASP A 67 1.47 -2.33 -4.42
N VAL A 68 2.03 -3.20 -5.26
CA VAL A 68 1.29 -3.99 -6.25
C VAL A 68 1.48 -5.48 -6.02
N ALA A 69 2.70 -6.00 -6.21
CA ALA A 69 2.94 -7.44 -6.11
C ALA A 69 2.68 -7.98 -4.70
N GLY A 70 3.08 -7.23 -3.67
CA GLY A 70 2.84 -7.59 -2.26
C GLY A 70 1.36 -7.73 -1.92
N PRO A 71 0.52 -6.69 -2.06
CA PRO A 71 -0.92 -6.78 -1.84
C PRO A 71 -1.61 -7.86 -2.69
N LYS A 72 -1.26 -7.98 -3.97
CA LYS A 72 -1.81 -9.02 -4.86
C LYS A 72 -1.51 -10.43 -4.34
N SER A 73 -0.33 -10.66 -3.79
CA SER A 73 0.06 -11.98 -3.25
C SER A 73 -0.80 -12.46 -2.06
N VAL A 74 -1.54 -11.55 -1.41
CA VAL A 74 -2.47 -11.86 -0.32
C VAL A 74 -3.94 -11.69 -0.73
N GLY A 75 -4.22 -11.54 -2.02
CA GLY A 75 -5.58 -11.45 -2.57
C GLY A 75 -6.18 -10.04 -2.61
N MET A 76 -5.42 -8.99 -2.29
CA MET A 76 -5.90 -7.61 -2.36
C MET A 76 -5.89 -7.09 -3.79
N LYS A 77 -6.74 -6.08 -4.05
CA LYS A 77 -6.59 -5.23 -5.24
C LYS A 77 -5.44 -4.24 -5.02
N ALA A 78 -4.82 -3.77 -6.09
CA ALA A 78 -3.73 -2.82 -6.06
C ALA A 78 -3.87 -1.69 -7.08
N ALA A 79 -3.63 -0.46 -6.66
CA ALA A 79 -3.51 0.72 -7.50
C ALA A 79 -2.09 1.28 -7.43
N LEU A 80 -1.43 1.37 -8.58
CA LEU A 80 -0.14 2.05 -8.72
C LEU A 80 -0.40 3.55 -8.96
N CYS A 81 -0.03 4.38 -7.99
CA CYS A 81 -0.20 5.82 -7.98
C CYS A 81 1.15 6.50 -8.06
N ARG A 82 1.36 7.33 -9.09
CA ARG A 82 2.68 7.83 -9.55
C ARG A 82 3.57 6.68 -10.05
N PHE A 83 3.82 6.73 -11.35
CA PHE A 83 4.82 5.87 -11.97
C PHE A 83 6.22 6.23 -11.48
N GLU A 84 6.82 5.39 -10.64
CA GLU A 84 8.25 5.15 -10.82
C GLU A 84 8.43 4.37 -12.13
N TRP A 85 9.49 4.68 -12.86
CA TRP A 85 9.80 4.04 -14.13
C TRP A 85 10.18 2.57 -13.86
N ILE A 86 9.24 1.66 -13.99
CA ILE A 86 9.53 0.21 -13.96
C ILE A 86 10.17 -0.12 -15.30
N PRO A 87 11.41 -0.66 -15.34
CA PRO A 87 12.01 -1.07 -16.59
C PRO A 87 11.09 -2.08 -17.30
N PHE A 88 10.76 -1.83 -18.56
CA PHE A 88 9.86 -2.66 -19.37
C PHE A 88 10.18 -4.18 -19.30
N LEU A 89 11.46 -4.53 -19.12
CA LEU A 89 11.93 -5.91 -18.96
C LEU A 89 11.40 -6.60 -17.68
N GLU A 90 11.23 -5.88 -16.57
CA GLU A 90 10.69 -6.47 -15.33
C GLU A 90 9.19 -6.73 -15.44
N MET A 91 8.46 -5.91 -16.23
CA MET A 91 7.01 -6.09 -16.44
C MET A 91 6.68 -7.25 -17.38
N SER A 92 7.50 -7.50 -18.41
CA SER A 92 7.23 -8.58 -19.38
C SER A 92 7.36 -10.00 -18.80
N GLU A 93 7.99 -10.13 -17.64
CA GLU A 93 8.18 -11.42 -16.94
C GLU A 93 7.16 -11.66 -15.83
N LEU A 94 6.34 -10.66 -15.51
CA LEU A 94 5.32 -10.76 -14.48
C LEU A 94 4.03 -11.35 -15.05
N SER A 95 3.40 -12.26 -14.32
CA SER A 95 2.08 -12.75 -14.71
C SER A 95 1.05 -11.64 -14.59
N ASP A 96 -0.01 -11.71 -15.40
CA ASP A 96 -1.14 -10.77 -15.37
C ASP A 96 -1.75 -10.63 -13.96
N GLU A 97 -1.61 -11.67 -13.12
CA GLU A 97 -2.05 -11.69 -11.72
C GLU A 97 -1.36 -10.62 -10.86
N PHE A 98 -0.12 -10.23 -11.18
CA PHE A 98 0.63 -9.22 -10.43
C PHE A 98 0.58 -7.83 -11.06
N MET A 99 -0.22 -7.65 -12.12
CA MET A 99 -0.48 -6.33 -12.68
C MET A 99 -1.41 -5.51 -11.76
N PRO A 100 -1.22 -4.18 -11.67
CA PRO A 100 -2.11 -3.34 -10.89
C PRO A 100 -3.51 -3.32 -11.50
N ASP A 101 -4.54 -3.32 -10.66
CA ASP A 101 -5.93 -3.15 -11.09
C ASP A 101 -6.20 -1.73 -11.61
N PHE A 102 -5.50 -0.75 -11.03
CA PHE A 102 -5.59 0.64 -11.42
C PHE A 102 -4.22 1.28 -11.53
N GLN A 103 -4.09 2.20 -12.47
CA GLN A 103 -2.89 2.97 -12.65
C GLN A 103 -3.24 4.43 -12.85
N VAL A 104 -2.78 5.25 -11.92
CA VAL A 104 -3.13 6.68 -11.85
C VAL A 104 -1.87 7.51 -11.69
N SER A 105 -1.87 8.70 -12.29
CA SER A 105 -0.74 9.63 -12.16
C SER A 105 -0.74 10.31 -10.79
N GLU A 106 -1.92 10.40 -10.16
CA GLU A 106 -2.15 11.07 -8.90
C GLU A 106 -3.37 10.51 -8.15
N LEU A 107 -3.36 10.63 -6.82
CA LEU A 107 -4.38 10.00 -5.96
C LEU A 107 -5.81 10.48 -6.23
N ARG A 108 -5.99 11.73 -6.69
CA ARG A 108 -7.34 12.28 -6.97
C ARG A 108 -8.05 11.61 -8.15
N GLU A 109 -7.31 11.02 -9.08
CA GLU A 109 -7.88 10.27 -10.21
C GLU A 109 -8.55 8.98 -9.71
N LEU A 110 -8.10 8.43 -8.59
CA LEU A 110 -8.63 7.19 -8.05
C LEU A 110 -10.12 7.33 -7.66
N ALA A 111 -10.52 8.47 -7.11
CA ALA A 111 -11.91 8.72 -6.71
C ALA A 111 -12.92 8.68 -7.88
N ALA A 112 -12.44 8.79 -9.12
CA ALA A 112 -13.27 8.66 -10.32
C ALA A 112 -13.30 7.23 -10.89
N THR A 113 -12.50 6.32 -10.33
CA THR A 113 -12.18 5.02 -10.94
C THR A 113 -12.60 3.83 -10.08
N VAL A 114 -12.84 4.04 -8.77
CA VAL A 114 -13.19 3.00 -7.79
C VAL A 114 -14.64 3.09 -7.30
#